data_AF-A0A821NJ35-F1
#
_entry.id   AF-A0A821NJ35-F1
#
_cell.length_a   1.000
_cell.length_b   1.000
_cell.length_c   1.000
_cell.angle_alpha   90.00
_cell.angle_beta   90.00
_cell.angle_gamma   90.00
#
_symmetry.space_group_name_H-M   'P 1'
#
loop_
_entity.id
_entity.type
_entity.pdbx_description
1 polymer ?
#
loop_
_entity_poly.entity_id
_entity_poly.type
_entity_poly.pdbx_seq_one_letter_code
_entity_poly.pdbx_strand_id
1 'polypeptide(L)'
;FNLKSFSLSYDVKTSVYDELIVPFLQRMSNLEKLGLYLLIDHNKIFVDGNDLKKNIINYLSHLKTFQFDIYSFISIHNQINLPSKDIQHTLTNLGNN
;
A
#
# COMPACT_ATOMS: atom_id res chain seq x y z
N PHE A 1 -3.73 0.17 -22.41
CA PHE A 1 -3.82 1.38 -21.57
C PHE A 1 -2.40 1.85 -21.27
N ASN A 2 -2.04 3.10 -21.59
CA ASN A 2 -0.69 3.66 -21.36
C ASN A 2 -0.73 4.62 -20.16
N LEU A 3 -1.11 4.10 -18.99
CA LEU A 3 -1.22 4.87 -17.76
C LEU A 3 0.14 4.86 -17.06
N LYS A 4 0.76 6.04 -16.92
CA LYS A 4 2.08 6.20 -16.30
C LYS A 4 2.03 6.54 -14.81
N SER A 5 0.90 7.04 -14.33
CA SER A 5 0.73 7.50 -12.96
C SER A 5 -0.63 7.06 -12.43
N PHE A 6 -0.66 6.52 -11.22
CA PHE A 6 -1.90 6.10 -10.56
C PHE A 6 -1.81 6.35 -9.05
N SER A 7 -2.92 6.80 -8.46
CA SER A 7 -3.06 6.95 -7.02
C SER A 7 -4.33 6.25 -6.53
N LEU A 8 -4.21 5.46 -5.47
CA LEU A 8 -5.32 4.76 -4.83
C LEU A 8 -5.37 5.11 -3.34
N SER A 9 -6.53 5.58 -2.89
CA SER A 9 -6.86 5.74 -1.48
C SER A 9 -8.02 4.83 -1.14
N TYR A 10 -7.84 3.94 -0.17
CA TYR A 10 -8.86 2.96 0.17
C TYR A 10 -8.88 2.64 1.67
N ASP A 11 -10.07 2.43 2.21
CA ASP A 11 -10.30 1.87 3.54
C ASP A 11 -10.39 0.35 3.41
N VAL A 12 -9.37 -0.34 3.91
CA VAL A 12 -9.03 -1.70 3.54
C VAL A 12 -9.21 -2.63 4.73
N LYS A 13 -10.08 -3.63 4.55
CA LYS A 13 -9.91 -4.90 5.26
C LYS A 13 -8.75 -5.65 4.63
N THR A 14 -7.93 -6.35 5.41
CA THR A 14 -6.80 -7.20 4.92
C THR A 14 -7.13 -8.00 3.67
N SER A 15 -8.30 -8.64 3.63
CA SER A 15 -8.73 -9.46 2.48
C SER A 15 -8.85 -8.67 1.17
N VAL A 16 -9.22 -7.39 1.21
CA VAL A 16 -9.39 -6.56 0.02
C VAL A 16 -8.05 -6.22 -0.62
N TYR A 17 -6.99 -6.09 0.17
CA TYR A 17 -5.65 -5.82 -0.37
C TYR A 17 -5.16 -6.97 -1.24
N ASP A 18 -5.18 -8.18 -0.70
CA ASP A 18 -4.68 -9.37 -1.39
C ASP A 18 -5.57 -9.79 -2.55
N GLU A 19 -6.90 -9.70 -2.41
CA GLU A 19 -7.84 -10.21 -3.41
C GLU A 19 -8.09 -9.21 -4.55
N LEU A 20 -8.02 -7.89 -4.29
CA LEU A 20 -8.42 -6.87 -5.26
C LEU A 20 -7.28 -5.92 -5.62
N ILE A 21 -6.60 -5.33 -4.63
CA ILE A 21 -5.59 -4.29 -4.89
C ILE A 21 -4.37 -4.88 -5.59
N VAL A 22 -3.83 -5.99 -5.08
CA VAL A 22 -2.62 -6.61 -5.65
C VAL A 22 -2.85 -7.06 -7.11
N PRO A 23 -3.87 -7.86 -7.46
CA PRO A 23 -4.10 -8.27 -8.84
C PRO A 23 -4.38 -7.11 -9.79
N PHE A 24 -5.01 -6.04 -9.29
CA PHE A 24 -5.27 -4.84 -10.07
C PHE A 24 -3.99 -4.09 -10.40
N LEU A 25 -3.12 -3.86 -9.42
CA LEU A 25 -1.84 -3.17 -9.63
C LEU A 25 -0.89 -3.99 -10.51
N GLN A 26 -0.87 -5.31 -10.38
CA GLN A 26 -0.05 -6.19 -11.22
C GLN A 26 -0.38 -6.08 -12.72
N ARG A 27 -1.60 -5.67 -13.09
CA ARG A 27 -2.00 -5.42 -14.49
C ARG A 27 -1.47 -4.09 -15.04
N MET A 28 -0.87 -3.25 -14.19
CA MET A 28 -0.34 -1.94 -14.55
C MET A 28 1.18 -1.95 -14.67
N SER A 29 1.78 -2.97 -15.31
CA SER A 29 3.24 -3.14 -15.40
C SER A 29 4.03 -1.95 -15.99
N ASN A 30 3.36 -1.05 -16.71
CA ASN A 30 3.95 0.16 -17.31
C ASN A 30 3.89 1.40 -16.41
N LEU A 31 3.39 1.25 -15.19
CA LEU A 31 3.27 2.37 -14.27
C LEU A 31 4.66 2.89 -13.86
N GLU A 32 4.87 4.19 -14.01
CA GLU A 32 6.11 4.84 -13.58
C GLU A 32 5.98 5.45 -12.18
N LYS A 33 4.75 5.80 -11.77
CA LYS A 33 4.44 6.42 -10.48
C LYS A 33 3.21 5.80 -9.82
N LEU A 34 3.36 5.30 -8.60
CA LEU A 34 2.27 4.76 -7.79
C LEU A 34 2.20 5.50 -6.46
N GLY A 35 1.03 6.07 -6.15
CA GLY A 35 0.66 6.51 -4.80
C GLY A 35 -0.36 5.55 -4.21
N LEU A 36 -0.08 4.95 -3.06
CA LEU A 36 -0.98 3.99 -2.44
C LEU A 36 -1.17 4.36 -0.96
N TYR A 37 -2.40 4.79 -0.64
CA TYR A 37 -2.84 5.21 0.68
C TYR A 37 -3.84 4.20 1.21
N LEU A 38 -3.50 3.51 2.30
CA LEU A 38 -4.35 2.48 2.89
C LEU A 38 -4.70 2.85 4.32
N LEU A 39 -5.99 2.89 4.62
CA LEU A 39 -6.51 2.98 5.97
C LEU A 39 -6.92 1.56 6.43
N ILE A 40 -6.42 1.07 7.57
CA ILE A 40 -6.54 -0.35 7.95
C ILE A 40 -7.00 -0.49 9.40
N ASP A 41 -7.89 -1.44 9.67
CA ASP A 41 -8.25 -1.81 11.05
C ASP A 41 -7.09 -2.55 11.78
N HIS A 42 -6.67 -2.02 12.93
CA HIS A 42 -5.54 -2.45 13.77
C HIS A 42 -5.64 -3.89 14.29
N ASN A 43 -6.81 -4.52 14.15
CA ASN A 43 -7.07 -5.88 14.63
C ASN A 43 -6.36 -6.98 13.82
N LYS A 44 -5.63 -6.67 12.73
CA LYS A 44 -4.87 -7.66 11.95
C LYS A 44 -3.52 -7.11 11.46
N ILE A 45 -2.49 -7.95 11.52
CA ILE A 45 -1.21 -7.73 10.82
C ILE A 45 -1.52 -7.71 9.32
N PHE A 46 -1.24 -6.60 8.64
CA PHE A 46 -1.75 -6.35 7.29
C PHE A 46 -0.70 -6.49 6.21
N VAL A 47 0.35 -5.66 6.22
CA VAL A 47 1.41 -5.67 5.19
C VAL A 47 2.71 -5.20 5.83
N ASP A 48 3.76 -6.00 5.71
CA ASP A 48 5.12 -5.56 6.02
C ASP A 48 5.89 -5.13 4.75
N GLY A 49 7.12 -4.65 4.92
CA GLY A 49 7.96 -4.23 3.80
C GLY A 49 8.33 -5.36 2.82
N ASN A 50 8.31 -6.63 3.25
CA ASN A 50 8.57 -7.77 2.40
C ASN A 50 7.35 -8.13 1.55
N ASP A 51 6.15 -8.05 2.13
CA ASP A 51 4.88 -8.27 1.41
C ASP A 51 4.70 -7.24 0.29
N LEU A 52 5.02 -5.96 0.55
CA LEU A 52 5.03 -4.91 -0.48
C LEU A 52 5.98 -5.20 -1.64
N LYS A 53 7.21 -5.60 -1.31
CA LYS A 53 8.21 -5.95 -2.33
C LYS A 53 7.72 -7.10 -3.19
N LYS A 54 7.26 -8.17 -2.54
CA LYS A 54 6.80 -9.39 -3.19
C LYS A 54 5.59 -9.14 -4.07
N ASN A 55 4.59 -8.39 -3.59
CA ASN A 55 3.28 -8.32 -4.21
C ASN A 55 3.12 -7.16 -5.22
N ILE A 56 3.84 -6.04 -5.01
CA ILE A 56 3.70 -4.83 -5.83
C ILE A 56 5.00 -4.48 -6.56
N ILE A 57 6.10 -4.28 -5.83
CA ILE A 57 7.32 -3.70 -6.44
C ILE A 57 7.90 -4.61 -7.52
N ASN A 58 7.96 -5.92 -7.28
CA ASN A 58 8.52 -6.88 -8.24
C ASN A 58 7.72 -6.97 -9.55
N TYR A 59 6.43 -6.61 -9.54
CA TYR A 59 5.56 -6.69 -10.72
C TYR A 59 5.50 -5.39 -11.52
N LEU A 60 5.88 -4.28 -10.90
CA LEU A 60 5.89 -2.95 -11.53
C LEU A 60 7.32 -2.59 -11.97
N SER A 61 7.83 -3.29 -12.97
CA SER A 61 9.23 -3.17 -13.42
C SER A 61 9.63 -1.76 -13.93
N HIS A 62 8.65 -0.93 -14.29
CA HIS A 62 8.88 0.45 -14.75
C HIS A 62 8.67 1.50 -13.65
N LEU A 63 8.38 1.07 -12.41
CA LEU A 63 8.10 1.96 -11.30
C LEU A 63 9.35 2.72 -10.90
N LYS A 64 9.30 4.05 -11.03
CA LYS A 64 10.36 4.98 -10.64
C LYS A 64 10.04 5.69 -9.34
N THR A 65 8.75 5.88 -9.07
CA THR A 65 8.28 6.56 -7.87
C THR A 65 7.21 5.71 -7.21
N PHE A 66 7.47 5.33 -5.96
CA PHE A 66 6.50 4.64 -5.14
C PHE A 66 6.30 5.44 -3.84
N GLN A 67 5.09 5.98 -3.69
CA GLN A 67 4.65 6.56 -2.43
C GLN A 67 3.66 5.59 -1.80
N PHE A 68 3.91 5.24 -0.55
CA PHE A 68 3.07 4.32 0.18
C PHE A 68 2.88 4.82 1.60
N ASP A 69 1.62 5.09 1.92
CA ASP A 69 1.20 5.61 3.21
C ASP A 69 0.17 4.64 3.79
N ILE A 70 0.46 4.08 4.96
CA ILE A 70 -0.51 3.30 5.72
C ILE A 70 -0.90 4.07 6.96
N TYR A 71 -2.20 4.10 7.24
CA TYR A 71 -2.77 4.49 8.51
C TYR A 71 -3.50 3.30 9.10
N SER A 72 -3.16 2.90 10.32
CA SER A 72 -4.01 1.97 11.06
C SER A 72 -5.12 2.75 11.77
N PHE A 73 -6.21 2.11 12.15
CA PHE A 73 -7.23 2.64 13.07
C PHE A 73 -7.82 1.55 13.93
N ILE A 74 -8.19 1.89 15.15
CA ILE A 74 -8.88 0.95 16.04
C ILE A 74 -10.37 1.28 15.96
N SER A 75 -11.15 0.37 15.38
CA SER A 75 -12.61 0.49 15.41
C SER A 75 -13.13 -0.07 16.73
N ILE A 76 -13.46 0.81 17.68
CA ILE A 76 -14.09 0.43 18.95
C ILE A 76 -15.56 0.85 18.86
N HIS A 77 -16.47 -0.11 18.73
CA HIS A 77 -17.93 0.10 18.83
C HIS A 77 -18.46 1.34 18.06
N ASN A 78 -18.20 1.42 16.75
CA ASN A 78 -18.60 2.51 15.85
C ASN A 78 -17.92 3.88 16.08
N GLN A 79 -16.89 3.95 16.91
CA GLN A 79 -16.00 5.10 17.00
C GLN A 79 -14.67 4.77 16.33
N ILE A 80 -14.38 5.50 15.25
CA ILE A 80 -13.08 5.46 14.57
C ILE A 80 -12.14 6.35 15.37
N ASN A 81 -11.29 5.75 16.19
CA ASN A 81 -10.13 6.45 16.72
C ASN A 81 -9.01 6.33 15.68
N LEU A 82 -8.50 7.47 15.19
CA LEU A 82 -7.34 7.57 14.30
C LEU A 82 -6.04 7.50 15.14
N PRO A 83 -5.26 6.41 15.11
CA PRO A 83 -3.94 6.32 15.72
C PRO A 83 -2.83 6.86 14.78
N SER A 84 -1.69 7.02 15.43
CA SER A 84 -0.48 7.75 15.05
C SER A 84 0.20 7.29 13.75
N LYS A 85 0.95 8.23 13.17
CA LYS A 85 1.80 8.17 11.96
C LYS A 85 2.90 7.08 11.93
N ASP A 86 2.67 5.87 12.45
CA ASP A 86 3.77 4.96 12.79
C ASP A 86 4.35 4.12 11.62
N ILE A 87 3.89 4.28 10.37
CA ILE A 87 4.40 3.48 9.24
C ILE A 87 5.30 4.30 8.28
N GLN A 88 5.40 5.63 8.46
CA GLN A 88 6.29 6.45 7.62
C GLN A 88 7.79 6.15 7.76
N HIS A 89 8.21 5.37 8.78
CA HIS A 89 9.61 5.02 9.00
C HIS A 89 10.09 3.74 8.31
N THR A 90 9.23 2.97 7.64
CA THR A 90 9.62 1.65 7.11
C THR A 90 10.19 1.68 5.68
N LEU A 91 10.07 2.79 4.95
CA LEU A 91 10.42 2.86 3.52
C LEU A 91 11.67 3.70 3.17
N THR A 92 12.34 4.30 4.15
CA THR A 92 13.54 5.12 3.91
C THR A 92 14.80 4.34 3.53
N ASN A 93 14.76 3.01 3.46
CA ASN A 93 15.91 2.15 3.13
C ASN A 93 15.78 1.34 1.82
N LEU A 94 14.94 1.76 0.87
CA LEU A 94 14.87 1.12 -0.45
C LEU A 94 15.91 1.63 -1.47
N GLY A 95 16.80 2.52 -1.05
CA GLY A 95 17.95 2.95 -1.85
C GLY A 95 19.22 2.91 -1.01
N ASN A 96 19.91 1.76 -1.02
CA ASN A 96 21.36 1.65 -1.07
C ASN A 96 21.77 0.17 -1.09
N ASN A 97 22.31 -0.23 -2.26
CA ASN A 97 22.99 -1.47 -2.65
C ASN A 97 22.13 -2.70 -2.91
#